data_AF-A8AM52-F1
#
_entry.id   AF-A8AM52-F1
#
_cell.length_a   1.000
_cell.length_b   1.000
_cell.length_c   1.000
_cell.angle_alpha   90.00
_cell.angle_beta   90.00
_cell.angle_gamma   90.00
#
_symmetry.space_group_name_H-M   'P 1'
#
loop_
_entity.id
_entity.type
_entity.pdbx_description
1 polymer ?
#
loop_
_entity_poly.entity_id
_entity_poly.type
_entity_poly.pdbx_seq_one_letter_code
_entity_poly.pdbx_strand_id
1 'polypeptide(L)'
;MSDINPRNALPQDRESLYNLVWREPAERIAAQYGISTTLLAKRCTEMRIPRPLAGYWKALAKGAAPAVPALPDLKKGKVEKTSGKASLAVQPLTKVPSKVAMPAPRKRARTAGSGYALIDDLKTYLPVSSVTKDGYYKPTKKKLLDLNVSETGFNSAIDFLSRFFAALGKQGYWVRLAESAEGLHCQGIDIKEDLKEGGLRYDSLWRPFSASIICIEDMLFGFSLAEMTEYVPAKEINGQYIRDETRHPLDARKA
;
A
#
# COMPACT_ATOMS: atom_id res chain seq x y z
N MET A 1 -9.13 46.58 -3.50
CA MET A 1 -8.13 45.66 -2.93
C MET A 1 -8.02 44.48 -3.87
N SER A 2 -6.86 44.26 -4.46
CA SER A 2 -6.63 43.18 -5.43
C SER A 2 -6.63 41.83 -4.72
N ASP A 3 -7.60 40.98 -5.05
CA ASP A 3 -7.68 39.59 -4.58
C ASP A 3 -6.45 38.81 -5.04
N ILE A 4 -5.49 38.61 -4.14
CA ILE A 4 -4.34 37.76 -4.37
C ILE A 4 -4.87 36.32 -4.43
N ASN A 5 -4.98 35.76 -5.63
CA ASN A 5 -5.31 34.35 -5.81
C ASN A 5 -4.29 33.51 -5.03
N PRO A 6 -4.70 32.70 -4.03
CA PRO A 6 -3.77 31.95 -3.19
C PRO A 6 -2.93 30.93 -3.98
N ARG A 7 -3.29 30.63 -5.23
CA ARG A 7 -2.48 29.80 -6.15
C ARG A 7 -1.22 30.49 -6.67
N ASN A 8 -1.20 31.82 -6.67
CA ASN A 8 -0.05 32.62 -7.12
C ASN A 8 0.97 32.86 -6.01
N ALA A 9 0.64 32.53 -4.76
CA ALA A 9 1.54 32.68 -3.62
C ALA A 9 2.72 31.68 -3.68
N LEU A 10 2.53 30.50 -4.26
CA LEU A 10 3.60 29.50 -4.42
C LEU A 10 4.49 29.78 -5.65
N PRO A 11 5.75 29.31 -5.63
CA PRO A 11 6.59 29.30 -6.83
C PRO A 11 5.86 28.63 -8.00
N GLN A 12 5.82 29.33 -9.14
CA GLN A 12 5.21 28.82 -10.37
C GLN A 12 6.16 27.91 -11.16
N ASP A 13 7.46 28.05 -10.89
CA ASP A 13 8.48 27.18 -11.45
C ASP A 13 8.54 25.84 -10.69
N ARG A 14 8.67 24.76 -11.46
CA ARG A 14 8.57 23.38 -10.96
C ARG A 14 9.77 23.00 -10.10
N GLU A 15 10.96 23.41 -10.50
CA GLU A 15 12.20 23.13 -9.77
C GLU A 15 12.24 23.92 -8.46
N SER A 16 11.80 25.17 -8.51
CA SER A 16 11.69 26.04 -7.35
C SER A 16 10.72 25.48 -6.30
N LEU A 17 9.54 24.99 -6.74
CA LEU A 17 8.59 24.36 -5.83
C LEU A 17 9.10 23.02 -5.28
N TYR A 18 9.83 22.24 -6.08
CA TYR A 18 10.47 21.01 -5.63
C TYR A 18 11.52 21.30 -4.55
N ASN A 19 12.43 22.25 -4.79
CA ASN A 19 13.46 22.63 -3.82
C ASN A 19 12.83 23.12 -2.51
N LEU A 20 11.75 23.89 -2.59
CA LEU A 20 11.02 24.36 -1.41
C LEU A 20 10.44 23.19 -0.59
N VAL A 21 9.76 22.25 -1.24
CA VAL A 21 9.12 21.08 -0.62
C VAL A 21 10.13 20.13 0.01
N TRP A 22 11.34 20.05 -0.51
CA TRP A 22 12.42 19.22 0.03
C TRP A 22 13.35 19.94 1.01
N ARG A 23 13.14 21.24 1.22
CA ARG A 23 13.88 22.04 2.20
C ARG A 23 13.14 22.19 3.52
N GLU A 24 11.80 22.30 3.50
CA GLU A 24 11.00 22.57 4.70
C GLU A 24 9.74 21.70 4.83
N PRO A 25 9.27 21.41 6.06
CA PRO A 25 8.00 20.73 6.29
C PRO A 25 6.80 21.47 5.71
N ALA A 26 5.80 20.71 5.26
CA ALA A 26 4.61 21.26 4.61
C ALA A 26 3.85 22.26 5.50
N GLU A 27 3.83 22.04 6.82
CA GLU A 27 3.20 22.93 7.80
C GLU A 27 3.90 24.30 7.84
N ARG A 28 5.23 24.33 7.72
CA ARG A 28 6.03 25.56 7.73
C ARG A 28 5.86 26.33 6.43
N ILE A 29 5.86 25.63 5.29
CA ILE A 29 5.59 26.22 3.98
C ILE A 29 4.17 26.80 3.94
N ALA A 30 3.18 26.05 4.44
CA ALA A 30 1.79 26.50 4.50
C ALA A 30 1.64 27.81 5.30
N ALA A 31 2.27 27.88 6.48
CA ALA A 31 2.29 29.09 7.30
C ALA A 31 3.00 30.27 6.63
N GLN A 32 4.15 30.04 6.00
CA GLN A 32 4.95 31.09 5.35
C GLN A 32 4.23 31.73 4.15
N TYR A 33 3.49 30.94 3.39
CA TYR A 33 2.82 31.38 2.16
C TYR A 33 1.32 31.68 2.37
N GLY A 34 0.81 31.56 3.61
CA GLY A 34 -0.60 31.82 3.92
C GLY A 34 -1.58 30.88 3.20
N ILE A 35 -1.16 29.63 2.94
CA ILE A 35 -1.95 28.63 2.23
C ILE A 35 -2.25 27.42 3.10
N SER A 36 -3.20 26.58 2.69
CA SER A 36 -3.38 25.28 3.32
C SER A 36 -2.35 24.25 2.82
N THR A 37 -1.99 23.29 3.68
CA THR A 37 -1.16 22.13 3.31
C THR A 37 -1.81 21.30 2.20
N THR A 38 -3.15 21.27 2.14
CA THR A 38 -3.92 20.63 1.08
C THR A 38 -3.75 21.32 -0.27
N LEU A 39 -3.65 22.66 -0.31
CA LEU A 39 -3.39 23.42 -1.53
C LEU A 39 -1.96 23.17 -2.05
N LEU A 40 -0.98 23.16 -1.14
CA LEU A 40 0.40 22.79 -1.45
C LEU A 40 0.48 21.37 -2.04
N ALA A 41 -0.19 20.41 -1.40
CA ALA A 41 -0.27 19.03 -1.88
C ALA A 41 -0.86 18.94 -3.29
N LYS A 42 -1.96 19.66 -3.56
CA LYS A 42 -2.60 19.71 -4.87
C LYS A 42 -1.64 20.27 -5.93
N ARG A 43 -0.91 21.34 -5.60
CA ARG A 43 0.04 21.97 -6.53
C ARG A 43 1.21 21.05 -6.88
N CYS A 44 1.77 20.33 -5.90
CA CYS A 44 2.80 19.33 -6.14
C CYS A 44 2.31 18.20 -7.06
N THR A 45 1.06 17.76 -6.88
CA THR A 45 0.44 16.73 -7.74
C THR A 45 0.29 17.23 -9.18
N GLU A 46 -0.23 18.44 -9.38
CA GLU A 46 -0.38 19.07 -10.71
C GLU A 46 0.96 19.15 -11.44
N MET A 47 2.03 19.54 -10.73
CA MET A 47 3.37 19.69 -11.28
C MET A 47 4.20 18.40 -11.23
N ARG A 48 3.61 17.26 -10.83
CA ARG A 48 4.30 15.96 -10.67
C ARG A 48 5.61 16.08 -9.88
N ILE A 49 5.56 16.79 -8.76
CA ILE A 49 6.67 16.96 -7.83
C ILE A 49 6.58 15.88 -6.75
N PRO A 50 7.62 15.04 -6.57
CA PRO A 50 7.65 14.07 -5.49
C PRO A 50 7.68 14.81 -4.15
N ARG A 51 6.91 14.32 -3.17
CA ARG A 51 6.82 14.92 -1.83
C ARG A 51 7.48 14.01 -0.79
N PRO A 52 8.05 14.57 0.29
CA PRO A 52 8.52 13.80 1.42
C PRO A 52 7.42 12.89 1.99
N LEU A 53 7.77 11.64 2.30
CA LEU A 53 6.84 10.69 2.94
C LEU A 53 6.46 11.17 4.35
N ALA A 54 5.31 10.71 4.85
CA ALA A 54 4.93 10.92 6.24
C ALA A 54 6.02 10.37 7.18
N GLY A 55 6.62 11.24 7.99
CA GLY A 55 7.75 10.88 8.86
C GLY A 55 9.15 11.11 8.26
N TYR A 56 9.29 11.57 7.01
CA TYR A 56 10.59 11.93 6.42
C TYR A 56 11.35 12.93 7.29
N TRP A 57 10.69 13.99 7.75
CA TRP A 57 11.29 15.01 8.63
C TRP A 57 11.71 14.45 10.00
N LYS A 58 10.95 13.47 10.53
CA LYS A 58 11.33 12.75 11.76
C LYS A 58 12.54 11.83 11.54
N ALA A 59 12.67 11.23 10.36
CA ALA A 59 13.84 10.43 9.98
C ALA A 59 15.06 11.31 9.70
N LEU A 60 14.88 12.50 9.11
CA LEU A 60 15.94 13.47 8.84
C LEU A 60 16.55 13.98 10.14
N ALA A 61 15.74 14.32 11.14
CA ALA A 61 16.20 14.71 12.47
C ALA A 61 17.00 13.61 13.19
N LYS A 62 16.82 12.34 12.79
CA LYS A 62 17.55 11.18 13.31
C LYS A 62 18.73 10.74 12.42
N GLY A 63 19.05 11.51 11.37
CA GLY A 63 20.12 11.18 10.42
C GLY A 63 19.84 9.95 9.53
N ALA A 64 18.62 9.45 9.51
CA ALA A 64 18.23 8.21 8.83
C ALA A 64 17.29 8.44 7.64
N ALA A 65 17.21 9.68 7.13
CA ALA A 65 16.36 9.99 5.99
C ALA A 65 16.92 9.38 4.69
N PRO A 66 16.06 8.80 3.84
CA PRO A 66 16.46 8.35 2.51
C PRO A 66 16.87 9.55 1.63
N ALA A 67 17.68 9.28 0.60
CA ALA A 67 18.11 10.30 -0.36
C ALA A 67 16.92 10.97 -1.05
N VAL A 68 17.05 12.27 -1.30
CA VAL A 68 16.03 13.06 -2.00
C VAL A 68 15.89 12.55 -3.44
N PRO A 69 14.67 12.13 -3.87
CA PRO A 69 14.45 11.60 -5.21
C PRO A 69 14.56 12.71 -6.26
N ALA A 70 15.30 12.47 -7.34
CA ALA A 70 15.42 13.41 -8.44
C ALA A 70 14.05 13.80 -9.02
N LEU A 71 13.92 15.06 -9.44
CA LEU A 71 12.70 15.58 -10.05
C LEU A 71 12.41 14.83 -11.38
N PRO A 72 11.28 14.12 -11.53
CA PRO A 72 11.02 13.32 -12.73
C PRO A 72 10.83 14.19 -13.97
N ASP A 73 11.36 13.83 -15.14
CA ASP A 73 11.14 14.62 -16.37
C ASP A 73 9.66 14.64 -16.79
N LEU A 74 9.11 15.83 -17.10
CA LEU A 74 7.82 15.92 -17.78
C LEU A 74 8.01 15.56 -19.25
N LYS A 75 7.75 14.31 -19.63
CA LYS A 75 7.66 13.95 -21.06
C LYS A 75 6.60 14.81 -21.73
N LYS A 76 7.03 15.81 -22.50
CA LYS A 76 6.16 16.60 -23.40
C LYS A 76 5.61 15.66 -24.48
N GLY A 77 4.32 15.77 -24.75
CA GLY A 77 3.65 15.06 -25.84
C GLY A 77 4.37 15.27 -27.18
N LYS A 78 4.33 14.22 -27.98
CA LYS A 78 5.03 14.01 -29.25
C LYS A 78 4.75 15.13 -30.27
N VAL A 79 5.79 15.81 -30.75
CA VAL A 79 5.93 16.18 -32.17
C VAL A 79 7.32 15.70 -32.61
N GLU A 80 7.32 14.75 -33.54
CA GLU A 80 8.49 14.24 -34.25
C GLU A 80 9.00 15.29 -35.24
N LYS A 81 10.31 15.60 -35.23
CA LYS A 81 11.28 15.26 -36.31
C LYS A 81 12.58 16.09 -36.24
N THR A 82 13.67 15.32 -36.37
CA THR A 82 14.91 15.57 -37.15
C THR A 82 15.86 16.71 -36.83
N SER A 83 17.12 16.27 -36.68
CA SER A 83 18.36 16.80 -37.26
C SER A 83 19.09 17.92 -36.51
N GLY A 84 20.42 17.78 -36.46
CA GLY A 84 21.31 18.94 -36.35
C GLY A 84 22.44 18.85 -35.32
N LYS A 85 23.43 18.00 -35.61
CA LYS A 85 24.87 18.08 -35.31
C LYS A 85 25.42 19.16 -34.33
N ALA A 86 26.33 18.63 -33.48
CA ALA A 86 27.67 19.15 -33.14
C ALA A 86 27.69 20.42 -32.25
N SER A 87 28.65 20.69 -31.37
CA SER A 87 30.01 20.17 -31.08
C SER A 87 30.44 20.98 -29.83
N LEU A 88 31.10 20.49 -28.77
CA LEU A 88 32.57 20.34 -28.61
C LEU A 88 32.80 20.07 -27.11
N ALA A 89 33.50 18.98 -26.78
CA ALA A 89 34.85 18.97 -26.17
C ALA A 89 34.88 19.47 -24.71
N VAL A 90 35.35 18.69 -23.73
CA VAL A 90 36.72 18.13 -23.61
C VAL A 90 36.70 16.75 -22.88
N GLN A 91 37.52 15.81 -23.36
CA GLN A 91 37.87 14.49 -22.76
C GLN A 91 39.25 14.59 -22.02
N PRO A 92 39.97 13.51 -21.62
CA PRO A 92 39.68 12.11 -21.25
C PRO A 92 40.36 11.71 -19.90
N LEU A 93 40.15 10.51 -19.32
CA LEU A 93 41.06 9.34 -19.30
C LEU A 93 40.38 8.31 -18.36
N THR A 94 40.27 6.99 -18.57
CA THR A 94 40.92 6.04 -19.48
C THR A 94 40.02 4.82 -19.64
N LYS A 95 39.99 4.27 -20.86
CA LYS A 95 39.24 3.10 -21.35
C LYS A 95 39.63 1.78 -20.67
N VAL A 96 38.70 0.82 -20.59
CA VAL A 96 38.71 -0.49 -21.31
C VAL A 96 37.26 -0.98 -21.42
N PRO A 97 36.85 -1.63 -22.53
CA PRO A 97 35.47 -1.69 -22.97
C PRO A 97 34.76 -2.97 -22.51
N SER A 98 33.45 -2.90 -22.37
CA SER A 98 32.66 -4.07 -22.73
C SER A 98 31.32 -3.64 -23.31
N LYS A 99 31.10 -4.09 -24.55
CA LYS A 99 29.77 -4.29 -25.12
C LYS A 99 28.89 -4.91 -24.03
N VAL A 100 27.92 -4.16 -23.53
CA VAL A 100 26.75 -4.79 -22.92
C VAL A 100 25.58 -4.35 -23.76
N ALA A 101 25.13 -5.31 -24.56
CA ALA A 101 23.89 -5.29 -25.28
C ALA A 101 22.78 -4.66 -24.42
N MET A 102 21.89 -3.92 -25.08
CA MET A 102 20.60 -3.58 -24.49
C MET A 102 20.05 -4.81 -23.76
N PRO A 103 19.59 -4.69 -22.51
CA PRO A 103 18.81 -5.78 -21.95
C PRO A 103 17.57 -5.86 -22.84
N ALA A 104 17.51 -6.92 -23.65
CA ALA A 104 16.25 -7.53 -24.04
C ALA A 104 15.32 -7.55 -22.81
N PRO A 105 13.99 -7.42 -22.97
CA PRO A 105 13.06 -7.41 -21.85
C PRO A 105 13.44 -8.58 -20.95
N ARG A 106 14.00 -8.26 -19.77
CA ARG A 106 14.48 -9.29 -18.87
C ARG A 106 13.25 -10.14 -18.63
N LYS A 107 13.25 -11.37 -19.14
CA LYS A 107 12.41 -12.44 -18.61
C LYS A 107 12.79 -12.46 -17.13
N ARG A 108 12.08 -11.69 -16.30
CA ARG A 108 12.33 -11.64 -14.87
C ARG A 108 12.24 -13.10 -14.47
N ALA A 109 13.32 -13.60 -13.89
CA ALA A 109 13.36 -14.96 -13.38
C ALA A 109 12.08 -15.16 -12.60
N ARG A 110 11.31 -16.17 -13.02
CA ARG A 110 10.08 -16.60 -12.37
C ARG A 110 10.47 -17.12 -11.00
N THR A 111 10.80 -16.25 -10.06
CA THR A 111 10.90 -16.62 -8.66
C THR A 111 9.47 -16.70 -8.15
N ALA A 112 8.75 -17.68 -8.69
CA ALA A 112 7.53 -18.19 -8.13
C ALA A 112 7.92 -18.74 -6.76
N GLY A 113 7.77 -17.92 -5.72
CA GLY A 113 7.31 -18.48 -4.47
C GLY A 113 5.99 -19.16 -4.82
N SER A 114 6.03 -20.48 -4.95
CA SER A 114 4.86 -21.31 -5.19
C SER A 114 3.75 -20.81 -4.26
N GLY A 115 2.53 -20.55 -4.75
CA GLY A 115 1.44 -20.03 -3.89
C GLY A 115 1.25 -20.85 -2.61
N TYR A 116 1.64 -22.13 -2.65
CA TYR A 116 1.74 -23.03 -1.50
C TYR A 116 2.67 -22.53 -0.39
N ALA A 117 3.83 -21.95 -0.69
CA ALA A 117 4.73 -21.39 0.34
C ALA A 117 4.08 -20.23 1.11
N LEU A 118 3.21 -19.44 0.47
CA LEU A 118 2.44 -18.39 1.14
C LEU A 118 1.37 -18.98 2.07
N ILE A 119 0.76 -20.09 1.66
CA ILE A 119 -0.21 -20.84 2.47
C ILE A 119 0.48 -21.53 3.65
N ASP A 120 1.67 -22.09 3.45
CA ASP A 120 2.46 -22.74 4.50
C ASP A 120 2.93 -21.71 5.54
N ASP A 121 3.27 -20.51 5.11
CA ASP A 121 3.52 -19.37 5.99
C ASP A 121 2.27 -19.08 6.86
N LEU A 122 1.06 -19.08 6.29
CA LEU A 122 -0.16 -18.92 7.10
C LEU A 122 -0.34 -20.04 8.12
N LYS A 123 -0.19 -21.31 7.70
CA LYS A 123 -0.25 -22.51 8.57
C LYS A 123 0.76 -22.46 9.70
N THR A 124 1.93 -21.87 9.46
CA THR A 124 3.00 -21.77 10.45
C THR A 124 2.73 -20.68 11.48
N TYR A 125 2.25 -19.51 11.05
CA TYR A 125 2.25 -18.31 11.91
C TYR A 125 0.89 -17.95 12.50
N LEU A 126 -0.25 -18.30 11.87
CA LEU A 126 -1.58 -17.94 12.39
C LEU A 126 -1.94 -18.74 13.65
N PRO A 127 -1.87 -20.09 13.66
CA PRO A 127 -2.31 -20.90 14.80
C PRO A 127 -1.58 -20.61 16.12
N VAL A 128 -0.34 -20.15 16.05
CA VAL A 128 0.50 -19.82 17.21
C VAL A 128 0.47 -18.33 17.59
N SER A 129 -0.34 -17.53 16.92
CA SER A 129 -0.43 -16.09 17.17
C SER A 129 -1.40 -15.74 18.30
N SER A 130 -1.26 -14.55 18.85
CA SER A 130 -2.30 -13.97 19.71
C SER A 130 -3.59 -13.78 18.94
N VAL A 131 -4.73 -13.81 19.63
CA VAL A 131 -6.05 -13.51 19.04
C VAL A 131 -6.57 -12.14 19.47
N THR A 132 -7.44 -11.55 18.65
CA THR A 132 -8.21 -10.37 19.04
C THR A 132 -9.28 -10.75 20.07
N LYS A 133 -9.93 -9.75 20.67
CA LYS A 133 -11.07 -9.99 21.58
C LYS A 133 -12.23 -10.71 20.88
N ASP A 134 -12.40 -10.45 19.58
CA ASP A 134 -13.43 -11.05 18.74
C ASP A 134 -12.98 -12.41 18.15
N GLY A 135 -11.83 -12.95 18.55
CA GLY A 135 -11.40 -14.32 18.21
C GLY A 135 -10.59 -14.48 16.93
N TYR A 136 -10.14 -13.39 16.30
CA TYR A 136 -9.36 -13.42 15.05
C TYR A 136 -7.85 -13.52 15.31
N TYR A 137 -7.13 -14.26 14.48
CA TYR A 137 -5.67 -14.35 14.58
C TYR A 137 -4.97 -13.00 14.36
N LYS A 138 -3.89 -12.76 15.11
CA LYS A 138 -3.09 -11.53 15.08
C LYS A 138 -1.59 -11.84 15.13
N PRO A 139 -1.01 -12.34 14.03
CA PRO A 139 0.41 -12.67 13.97
C PRO A 139 1.30 -11.42 14.08
N THR A 140 2.50 -11.58 14.63
CA THR A 140 3.49 -10.49 14.64
C THR A 140 4.20 -10.37 13.29
N LYS A 141 4.38 -11.48 12.56
CA LYS A 141 4.99 -11.52 11.24
C LYS A 141 4.14 -10.74 10.24
N LYS A 142 4.74 -9.72 9.59
CA LYS A 142 4.06 -8.80 8.66
C LYS A 142 4.08 -9.19 7.19
N LYS A 143 4.93 -10.14 6.81
CA LYS A 143 5.02 -10.68 5.45
C LYS A 143 4.22 -11.98 5.36
N LEU A 144 2.89 -11.85 5.36
CA LEU A 144 1.95 -12.95 5.14
C LEU A 144 0.86 -12.46 4.19
N LEU A 145 0.07 -13.38 3.64
CA LEU A 145 -1.16 -13.04 2.93
C LEU A 145 -2.13 -12.31 3.88
N ASP A 146 -2.91 -11.41 3.30
CA ASP A 146 -3.96 -10.66 3.98
C ASP A 146 -5.17 -11.57 4.25
N LEU A 147 -5.11 -12.23 5.40
CA LEU A 147 -6.10 -13.19 5.88
C LEU A 147 -6.56 -12.82 7.29
N ASN A 148 -7.86 -12.56 7.45
CA ASN A 148 -8.49 -12.33 8.75
C ASN A 148 -9.54 -13.42 9.02
N VAL A 149 -9.20 -14.37 9.89
CA VAL A 149 -10.05 -15.51 10.25
C VAL A 149 -9.95 -15.84 11.72
N SER A 150 -11.03 -16.41 12.25
CA SER A 150 -11.04 -17.06 13.55
C SER A 150 -10.34 -18.41 13.52
N GLU A 151 -10.13 -19.00 14.70
CA GLU A 151 -9.67 -20.38 14.82
C GLU A 151 -10.59 -21.37 14.10
N THR A 152 -11.92 -21.18 14.18
CA THR A 152 -12.91 -22.04 13.53
C THR A 152 -12.93 -21.89 12.02
N GLY A 153 -12.73 -20.67 11.51
CA GLY A 153 -12.69 -20.39 10.07
C GLY A 153 -11.38 -20.77 9.38
N PHE A 154 -10.34 -21.09 10.15
CA PHE A 154 -8.97 -21.22 9.65
C PHE A 154 -8.82 -22.30 8.56
N ASN A 155 -9.23 -23.53 8.84
CA ASN A 155 -9.07 -24.65 7.91
C ASN A 155 -9.87 -24.41 6.62
N SER A 156 -11.10 -23.91 6.73
CA SER A 156 -11.93 -23.57 5.57
C SER A 156 -11.29 -22.50 4.69
N ALA A 157 -10.66 -21.49 5.29
CA ALA A 157 -9.96 -20.44 4.55
C ALA A 157 -8.69 -20.95 3.86
N ILE A 158 -7.91 -21.81 4.53
CA ILE A 158 -6.73 -22.45 3.93
C ILE A 158 -7.12 -23.35 2.75
N ASP A 159 -8.21 -24.12 2.88
CA ASP A 159 -8.74 -24.96 1.81
C ASP A 159 -9.29 -24.13 0.64
N PHE A 160 -9.95 -23.01 0.94
CA PHE A 160 -10.36 -22.06 -0.07
C PHE A 160 -9.16 -21.47 -0.82
N LEU A 161 -8.16 -20.93 -0.12
CA LEU A 161 -6.95 -20.36 -0.73
C LEU A 161 -6.20 -21.39 -1.59
N SER A 162 -6.10 -22.64 -1.12
CA SER A 162 -5.47 -23.73 -1.87
C SER A 162 -6.18 -23.98 -3.20
N ARG A 163 -7.52 -24.10 -3.19
CA ARG A 163 -8.34 -24.27 -4.41
C ARG A 163 -8.31 -23.05 -5.31
N PHE A 164 -8.35 -21.86 -4.72
CA PHE A 164 -8.30 -20.58 -5.43
C PHE A 164 -6.97 -20.41 -6.16
N PHE A 165 -5.84 -20.67 -5.50
CA PHE A 165 -4.52 -20.58 -6.13
C PHE A 165 -4.32 -21.65 -7.19
N ALA A 166 -4.85 -22.86 -7.00
CA ALA A 166 -4.85 -23.89 -8.03
C ALA A 166 -5.67 -23.47 -9.26
N ALA A 167 -6.83 -22.83 -9.06
CA ALA A 167 -7.67 -22.32 -10.14
C ALA A 167 -6.98 -21.18 -10.91
N LEU A 168 -6.35 -20.24 -10.21
CA LEU A 168 -5.52 -19.18 -10.81
C LEU A 168 -4.37 -19.76 -11.63
N GLY A 169 -3.66 -20.76 -11.07
CA GLY A 169 -2.56 -21.43 -11.75
C GLY A 169 -2.97 -22.12 -13.05
N LYS A 170 -4.18 -22.70 -13.11
CA LYS A 170 -4.74 -23.28 -14.36
C LYS A 170 -4.95 -22.23 -15.46
N GLN A 171 -5.19 -20.97 -15.08
CA GLN A 171 -5.31 -19.84 -16.01
C GLN A 171 -3.95 -19.18 -16.31
N GLY A 172 -2.85 -19.68 -15.76
CA GLY A 172 -1.51 -19.09 -15.90
C GLY A 172 -1.26 -17.88 -14.98
N TYR A 173 -2.18 -17.59 -14.05
CA TYR A 173 -2.04 -16.53 -13.06
C TYR A 173 -1.30 -17.05 -11.83
N TRP A 174 -0.60 -16.16 -11.12
CA TRP A 174 0.09 -16.53 -9.89
C TRP A 174 -0.06 -15.47 -8.82
N VAL A 175 0.19 -15.88 -7.57
CA VAL A 175 0.02 -15.03 -6.39
C VAL A 175 1.36 -14.74 -5.75
N ARG A 176 1.53 -13.52 -5.27
CA ARG A 176 2.67 -13.10 -4.45
C ARG A 176 2.28 -11.98 -3.50
N LEU A 177 3.22 -11.59 -2.65
CA LEU A 177 3.14 -10.34 -1.90
C LEU A 177 3.69 -9.19 -2.75
N ALA A 178 3.06 -8.02 -2.64
CA ALA A 178 3.52 -6.80 -3.28
C ALA A 178 4.91 -6.39 -2.74
N GLU A 179 5.75 -5.92 -3.65
CA GLU A 179 7.03 -5.31 -3.30
C GLU A 179 6.81 -3.84 -2.93
N SER A 180 7.64 -3.31 -2.02
CA SER A 180 7.51 -1.92 -1.55
C SER A 180 7.53 -0.88 -2.68
N ALA A 181 8.20 -1.18 -3.80
CA ALA A 181 8.30 -0.28 -4.95
C ALA A 181 7.02 -0.22 -5.80
N GLU A 182 6.07 -1.14 -5.61
CA GLU A 182 4.86 -1.25 -6.43
C GLU A 182 3.74 -0.33 -5.97
N GLY A 183 3.88 0.29 -4.79
CA GLY A 183 2.88 1.24 -4.26
C GLY A 183 1.52 0.62 -3.95
N LEU A 184 1.42 -0.71 -3.92
CA LEU A 184 0.21 -1.44 -3.57
C LEU A 184 0.13 -1.60 -2.05
N HIS A 185 -0.94 -1.08 -1.47
CA HIS A 185 -1.18 -1.12 -0.03
C HIS A 185 -2.50 -1.82 0.27
N CYS A 186 -2.54 -2.58 1.37
CA CYS A 186 -3.79 -3.14 1.87
C CYS A 186 -4.74 -2.02 2.27
N GLN A 187 -5.94 -2.00 1.71
CA GLN A 187 -7.01 -1.18 2.25
C GLN A 187 -7.54 -1.81 3.54
N GLY A 188 -8.16 -0.99 4.40
CA GLY A 188 -8.92 -1.54 5.52
C GLY A 188 -10.15 -2.23 4.96
N ILE A 189 -10.41 -3.45 5.41
CA ILE A 189 -11.65 -4.17 5.08
C ILE A 189 -12.62 -4.02 6.25
N ASP A 190 -13.91 -3.93 5.93
CA ASP A 190 -14.98 -4.09 6.89
C ASP A 190 -15.51 -5.52 6.74
N ILE A 191 -15.53 -6.27 7.84
CA ILE A 191 -15.97 -7.68 7.84
C ILE A 191 -17.41 -7.83 8.34
N LYS A 192 -18.13 -6.74 8.62
CA LYS A 192 -19.52 -6.79 9.10
C LYS A 192 -20.49 -7.04 7.95
N GLU A 193 -21.41 -7.99 8.13
CA GLU A 193 -22.50 -8.25 7.20
C GLU A 193 -23.51 -7.10 7.16
N ASP A 194 -23.91 -6.60 8.32
CA ASP A 194 -24.81 -5.45 8.45
C ASP A 194 -24.02 -4.18 8.78
N LEU A 195 -24.04 -3.21 7.87
CA LEU A 195 -23.53 -1.85 8.09
C LEU A 195 -24.45 -1.05 9.01
N LYS A 196 -24.61 -1.46 10.28
CA LYS A 196 -25.40 -0.67 11.24
C LYS A 196 -24.67 0.63 11.58
N GLU A 197 -25.36 1.77 11.40
CA GLU A 197 -24.95 3.05 11.96
C GLU A 197 -24.87 2.95 13.49
N GLY A 198 -23.71 3.29 14.06
CA GLY A 198 -23.60 3.59 15.51
C GLY A 198 -22.71 2.69 16.36
N GLY A 199 -22.03 1.68 15.79
CA GLY A 199 -21.04 0.91 16.52
C GLY A 199 -19.60 1.37 16.23
N LEU A 200 -19.02 2.23 17.09
CA LEU A 200 -17.57 2.52 17.11
C LEU A 200 -16.78 1.28 17.59
N ARG A 201 -16.88 0.15 16.88
CA ARG A 201 -15.92 -0.94 17.01
C ARG A 201 -14.78 -0.65 16.05
N TYR A 202 -13.66 -0.16 16.59
CA TYR A 202 -12.39 -0.18 15.88
C TYR A 202 -12.03 -1.63 15.61
N ASP A 203 -12.14 -2.02 14.36
CA ASP A 203 -11.79 -3.37 13.95
C ASP A 203 -10.30 -3.59 14.22
N SER A 204 -9.99 -4.42 15.21
CA SER A 204 -8.61 -4.65 15.67
C SER A 204 -7.87 -5.66 14.79
N LEU A 205 -8.41 -5.87 13.58
CA LEU A 205 -7.96 -6.80 12.56
C LEU A 205 -6.48 -6.64 12.29
N TRP A 206 -5.88 -7.78 12.05
CA TRP A 206 -4.50 -7.82 11.69
C TRP A 206 -4.32 -7.36 10.24
N ARG A 207 -3.23 -6.64 9.98
CA ARG A 207 -2.89 -6.13 8.65
C ARG A 207 -1.45 -6.48 8.29
N PRO A 208 -1.21 -7.08 7.11
CA PRO A 208 0.14 -7.28 6.59
C PRO A 208 0.75 -5.94 6.15
N PHE A 209 2.07 -5.96 5.93
CA PHE A 209 2.79 -4.81 5.37
C PHE A 209 2.66 -4.74 3.85
N SER A 210 2.64 -5.90 3.19
CA SER A 210 2.52 -6.03 1.75
C SER A 210 1.13 -6.52 1.38
N ALA A 211 0.54 -5.92 0.34
CA ALA A 211 -0.70 -6.43 -0.25
C ALA A 211 -0.51 -7.84 -0.82
N SER A 212 -1.51 -8.71 -0.66
CA SER A 212 -1.61 -9.94 -1.44
C SER A 212 -2.02 -9.57 -2.86
N ILE A 213 -1.31 -10.08 -3.87
CA ILE A 213 -1.58 -9.70 -5.25
C ILE A 213 -1.66 -10.90 -6.18
N ILE A 214 -2.65 -10.85 -7.06
CA ILE A 214 -2.80 -11.75 -8.21
C ILE A 214 -2.12 -11.05 -9.40
N CYS A 215 -1.19 -11.76 -10.02
CA CYS A 215 -0.50 -11.31 -11.22
C CYS A 215 -1.18 -11.91 -12.45
N ILE A 216 -1.73 -11.03 -13.29
CA ILE A 216 -2.38 -11.37 -14.56
C ILE A 216 -1.62 -10.60 -15.64
N GLU A 217 -0.67 -11.24 -16.31
CA GLU A 217 0.17 -10.61 -17.33
C GLU A 217 0.86 -9.32 -16.84
N ASP A 218 0.38 -8.14 -17.26
CA ASP A 218 0.86 -6.81 -16.88
C ASP A 218 -0.04 -6.11 -15.84
N MET A 219 -1.14 -6.75 -15.43
CA MET A 219 -2.07 -6.25 -14.43
C MET A 219 -1.83 -6.90 -13.06
N LEU A 220 -1.97 -6.09 -12.01
CA LEU A 220 -1.87 -6.52 -10.62
C LEU A 220 -3.18 -6.25 -9.89
N PHE A 221 -3.75 -7.27 -9.27
CA PHE A 221 -4.98 -7.16 -8.49
C PHE A 221 -4.67 -7.44 -7.02
N GLY A 222 -4.91 -6.46 -6.16
CA GLY A 222 -4.86 -6.66 -4.71
C GLY A 222 -6.06 -7.49 -4.24
N PHE A 223 -5.84 -8.39 -3.29
CA PHE A 223 -6.93 -9.12 -2.63
C PHE A 223 -6.67 -9.31 -1.14
N SER A 224 -7.76 -9.47 -0.40
CA SER A 224 -7.79 -9.85 1.00
C SER A 224 -8.88 -10.92 1.16
N LEU A 225 -8.66 -11.88 2.06
CA LEU A 225 -9.66 -12.87 2.43
C LEU A 225 -10.03 -12.65 3.90
N ALA A 226 -11.32 -12.60 4.19
CA ALA A 226 -11.79 -12.50 5.56
C ALA A 226 -13.05 -13.31 5.78
N GLU A 227 -13.17 -13.82 7.00
CA GLU A 227 -14.41 -14.35 7.54
C GLU A 227 -15.31 -13.18 7.93
N MET A 228 -16.54 -13.16 7.41
CA MET A 228 -17.53 -12.13 7.72
C MET A 228 -18.16 -12.34 9.10
N THR A 229 -18.72 -11.28 9.66
CA THR A 229 -19.33 -11.24 11.00
C THR A 229 -20.79 -10.83 10.92
N GLU A 230 -21.63 -11.58 11.61
CA GLU A 230 -23.01 -11.19 11.91
C GLU A 230 -23.14 -10.62 13.33
N TYR A 231 -24.08 -9.71 13.53
CA TYR A 231 -24.41 -9.20 14.85
C TYR A 231 -25.33 -10.19 15.59
N VAL A 232 -24.79 -10.86 16.59
CA VAL A 232 -25.53 -11.81 17.42
C VAL A 232 -25.50 -11.40 18.89
N PRO A 233 -26.57 -11.63 19.66
CA PRO A 233 -26.53 -11.51 21.10
C PRO A 233 -25.40 -12.39 21.65
N ALA A 234 -24.57 -11.84 22.54
CA ALA A 234 -23.44 -12.53 23.13
C ALA A 234 -23.33 -12.19 24.63
N LYS A 235 -22.81 -13.15 25.39
CA LYS A 235 -22.40 -12.97 26.79
C LYS A 235 -20.89 -12.86 26.83
N GLU A 236 -20.36 -11.91 27.60
CA GLU A 236 -18.92 -11.83 27.86
C GLU A 236 -18.57 -12.79 29.00
N ILE A 237 -17.72 -13.76 28.72
CA ILE A 237 -17.23 -14.76 29.68
C ILE A 237 -15.71 -14.74 29.60
N ASN A 238 -15.05 -14.42 30.71
CA ASN A 238 -13.58 -14.34 30.79
C ASN A 238 -12.93 -13.43 29.73
N GLY A 239 -13.60 -12.33 29.35
CA GLY A 239 -13.10 -11.37 28.35
C GLY A 239 -13.27 -11.82 26.89
N GLN A 240 -13.99 -12.92 26.65
CA GLN A 240 -14.37 -13.41 25.33
C GLN A 240 -15.89 -13.34 25.14
N TYR A 241 -16.34 -13.02 23.93
CA TYR A 241 -17.75 -13.03 23.57
C TYR A 241 -18.18 -14.44 23.15
N ILE A 242 -19.14 -15.01 23.88
CA ILE A 242 -19.76 -16.29 23.55
C ILE A 242 -21.20 -16.02 23.12
N ARG A 243 -21.62 -16.57 21.98
CA ARG A 243 -22.98 -16.39 21.44
C ARG A 243 -24.02 -16.81 22.49
N ASP A 244 -24.98 -15.93 22.73
CA ASP A 244 -26.08 -16.19 23.64
C ASP A 244 -27.24 -16.82 22.86
N GLU A 245 -27.21 -18.15 22.75
CA GLU A 245 -28.24 -18.92 22.03
C GLU A 245 -29.65 -18.78 22.64
N THR A 246 -29.75 -18.27 23.88
CA THR A 246 -31.04 -18.04 24.55
C THR A 246 -31.72 -16.72 24.16
N ARG A 247 -31.04 -15.81 23.44
CA ARG A 247 -31.62 -14.54 22.98
C ARG A 247 -31.77 -14.54 21.46
N HIS A 248 -32.98 -14.28 20.98
CA HIS A 248 -33.22 -14.19 19.54
C HIS A 248 -32.58 -12.90 18.99
N PRO A 249 -31.97 -12.91 17.80
CA PRO A 249 -31.38 -11.71 17.18
C PRO A 249 -32.35 -10.53 17.01
N LEU A 250 -33.66 -10.78 17.05
CA LEU A 250 -34.71 -9.76 16.95
C LEU A 250 -34.93 -9.02 18.28
N ASP A 251 -34.66 -9.67 19.41
CA ASP A 251 -34.83 -9.08 20.74
C ASP A 251 -33.73 -8.06 21.05
N ALA A 252 -32.54 -8.25 20.46
CA ALA A 252 -31.44 -7.28 20.53
C ALA A 252 -31.61 -6.07 19.59
N ARG A 253 -32.61 -6.07 18.70
CA ARG A 253 -32.91 -4.91 17.82
C ARG A 253 -33.73 -3.81 18.53
N LYS A 254 -34.19 -4.06 19.76
CA LYS A 254 -35.07 -3.15 20.53
C LYS A 254 -34.41 -2.51 21.75
N ALA A 255 -33.11 -2.74 21.99
CA ALA A 255 -32.37 -2.20 23.13
C ALA A 255 -31.35 -1.15 22.68
#